data_AF-A0A8I0HBB2-F1
#
_entry.id   AF-A0A8I0HBB2-F1
#
_cell.length_a   1.000
_cell.length_b   1.000
_cell.length_c   1.000
_cell.angle_alpha   90.00
_cell.angle_beta   90.00
_cell.angle_gamma   90.00
#
_symmetry.space_group_name_H-M   'P 1'
#
loop_
_entity.id
_entity.type
_entity.pdbx_description
1 polymer ?
#
loop_
_entity_poly.entity_id
_entity_poly.type
_entity_poly.pdbx_seq_one_letter_code
_entity_poly.pdbx_strand_id
1 'polypeptide(L)' 'RLAKMTTIPAILCDYDDERTAALGLLENIQRADLNPFEQAQGMKDVMVLWDCTQAEAAKRLGMAQPTLANKLRLLQLNAD' A
#
# COMPACT_ATOMS: atom_id res chain seq x y z
N ARG A 1 -1.47 29.39 -13.00
CA ARG A 1 -0.49 30.24 -12.27
C ARG A 1 0.65 29.33 -11.83
N LEU A 2 1.84 29.49 -12.40
CA LEU A 2 3.04 28.74 -11.99
C LEU A 2 3.54 29.29 -10.64
N ALA A 3 3.80 28.41 -9.68
CA ALA A 3 4.33 28.78 -8.38
C ALA A 3 5.75 29.35 -8.56
N LYS A 4 5.96 30.63 -8.20
CA LYS A 4 7.23 31.36 -8.34
C LYS A 4 8.27 30.98 -7.26
N MET A 5 8.40 29.69 -6.93
CA MET A 5 9.38 29.23 -5.95
C MET A 5 10.67 28.80 -6.65
N THR A 6 11.77 29.49 -6.35
CA THR A 6 13.12 29.15 -6.81
C THR A 6 13.74 27.96 -6.08
N THR A 7 13.23 27.64 -4.88
CA THR A 7 13.70 26.54 -4.04
C THR A 7 12.52 25.81 -3.42
N ILE A 8 12.56 24.48 -3.44
CA ILE A 8 11.52 23.60 -2.90
C ILE A 8 12.07 23.01 -1.59
N PRO A 9 11.38 23.16 -0.45
CA PRO A 9 11.78 22.47 0.78
C PRO A 9 11.59 20.96 0.58
N ALA A 10 12.69 20.21 0.65
CA ALA A 10 12.70 18.76 0.56
C ALA A 10 13.09 18.16 1.92
N ILE A 11 12.40 17.09 2.32
CA ILE A 11 12.80 16.27 3.46
C ILE A 11 13.69 15.15 2.89
N LEU A 12 14.96 15.13 3.32
CA LEU A 12 15.87 14.03 3.01
C LEU A 12 15.58 12.89 4.00
N CYS A 13 15.03 11.80 3.48
CA CYS A 13 14.82 10.56 4.22
C CYS A 13 15.63 9.47 3.54
N ASP A 14 16.54 8.85 4.29
CA ASP A 14 17.22 7.63 3.85
C ASP A 14 16.24 6.47 3.99
N TYR A 15 15.74 5.98 2.84
CA TYR A 15 14.96 4.76 2.76
C TYR A 15 15.85 3.64 2.21
N ASP A 16 15.80 2.47 2.83
CA ASP A 16 16.33 1.26 2.24
C ASP A 16 15.49 0.88 0.99
N ASP A 17 16.07 0.11 0.06
CA ASP A 17 15.40 -0.25 -1.20
C ASP A 17 14.07 -0.96 -0.98
N GLU A 18 13.95 -1.75 0.10
CA GLU A 18 12.75 -2.48 0.50
C GLU A 18 11.62 -1.53 0.95
N ARG A 19 11.92 -0.51 1.78
CA ARG A 19 10.94 0.52 2.15
C ARG A 19 10.53 1.35 0.95
N THR A 20 11.46 1.64 0.04
CA THR A 20 11.16 2.39 -1.19
C THR A 20 10.20 1.61 -2.09
N ALA A 21 10.43 0.31 -2.28
CA ALA A 21 9.54 -0.56 -3.04
C ALA A 21 8.14 -0.66 -2.39
N ALA A 22 8.09 -0.77 -1.06
CA ALA A 22 6.82 -0.84 -0.35
C ALA A 22 6.03 0.49 -0.39
N LEU A 23 6.72 1.64 -0.36
CA LEU A 23 6.09 2.95 -0.55
C LEU A 23 5.50 3.09 -1.97
N GLY A 24 6.23 2.67 -3.00
CA GLY A 24 5.71 2.68 -4.38
C GLY A 24 4.49 1.78 -4.57
N LEU A 25 4.46 0.61 -3.92
CA LEU A 25 3.28 -0.25 -3.91
C LEU A 25 2.12 0.36 -3.13
N LEU A 26 2.39 1.03 -2.01
CA LEU A 26 1.37 1.74 -1.26
C LEU A 26 0.70 2.85 -2.09
N GLU A 27 1.49 3.66 -2.79
CA GLU A 27 0.97 4.69 -3.70
C GLU A 27 0.13 4.08 -4.83
N ASN A 28 0.58 2.95 -5.39
CA ASN A 28 -0.19 2.23 -6.39
C ASN A 28 -1.54 1.73 -5.86
N ILE A 29 -1.58 1.17 -4.65
CA ILE A 29 -2.81 0.68 -3.99
C ILE A 29 -3.80 1.82 -3.69
N GLN A 30 -3.32 3.04 -3.48
CA GLN A 30 -4.17 4.21 -3.24
C GLN A 30 -4.79 4.80 -4.52
N ARG A 31 -4.48 4.27 -5.71
CA ARG A 31 -5.12 4.71 -6.96
C ARG A 31 -6.60 4.32 -6.98
N ALA A 32 -7.44 5.26 -7.41
CA ALA A 32 -8.90 5.11 -7.41
C ALA A 32 -9.44 4.08 -8.44
N ASP A 33 -8.60 3.54 -9.32
CA ASP A 33 -8.99 2.70 -10.47
C ASP A 33 -8.60 1.22 -10.32
N LEU A 34 -8.31 0.75 -9.09
CA LEU A 34 -7.96 -0.66 -8.87
C LEU A 34 -9.21 -1.51 -8.67
N ASN A 35 -9.27 -2.65 -9.37
CA ASN A 35 -10.32 -3.61 -9.13
C ASN A 35 -10.15 -4.28 -7.75
N PRO A 36 -11.22 -4.86 -7.15
CA PRO A 36 -11.14 -5.43 -5.80
C PRO A 36 -10.10 -6.55 -5.62
N PHE A 37 -9.78 -7.32 -6.67
CA PHE A 37 -8.77 -8.38 -6.63
C PHE A 37 -7.35 -7.81 -6.70
N GLU A 38 -7.11 -6.79 -7.52
CA GLU A 38 -5.83 -6.07 -7.59
C GLU A 38 -5.51 -5.38 -6.26
N GLN A 39 -6.52 -4.77 -5.62
CA GLN A 39 -6.35 -4.21 -4.28
C GLN A 39 -5.95 -5.28 -3.27
N ALA A 40 -6.61 -6.45 -3.32
CA ALA A 40 -6.30 -7.55 -2.43
C ALA A 40 -4.89 -8.12 -2.67
N GLN A 41 -4.47 -8.22 -3.93
CA GLN A 41 -3.13 -8.67 -4.30
C GLN A 41 -2.06 -7.68 -3.85
N GLY A 42 -2.25 -6.37 -4.10
CA GLY A 42 -1.33 -5.34 -3.60
C GLY A 42 -1.23 -5.34 -2.08
N MET A 43 -2.34 -5.53 -1.37
CA MET A 43 -2.32 -5.65 0.10
C MET A 43 -1.51 -6.87 0.58
N LYS A 44 -1.60 -7.99 -0.13
CA LYS A 44 -0.79 -9.19 0.16
C LYS A 44 0.69 -8.94 -0.10
N ASP A 45 1.03 -8.29 -1.21
CA ASP A 45 2.42 -7.99 -1.59
C ASP A 45 3.07 -7.04 -0.59
N VAL A 46 2.33 -6.01 -0.16
CA VAL A 46 2.76 -5.08 0.89
C VAL A 46 3.00 -5.78 2.23
N MET A 47 2.15 -6.74 2.61
CA MET A 47 2.36 -7.53 3.83
C MET A 47 3.64 -8.36 3.78
N VAL A 48 3.93 -8.96 2.63
CA VAL A 48 5.15 -9.75 2.41
C VAL A 48 6.39 -8.87 2.46
N LEU A 49 6.36 -7.71 1.78
CA LEU A 49 7.48 -6.76 1.75
C LEU A 49 7.79 -6.16 3.11
N TRP A 50 6.78 -5.96 3.96
CA TRP A 50 6.96 -5.44 5.31
C TRP A 50 7.22 -6.52 6.37
N ASP A 51 7.23 -7.80 5.98
CA ASP A 51 7.29 -8.96 6.87
C ASP A 51 6.42 -8.77 8.13
N CYS A 52 5.15 -8.43 7.91
CA CYS A 52 4.25 -8.01 8.98
C CYS A 52 2.93 -8.78 9.02
N THR A 53 2.29 -8.76 10.18
CA THR A 53 0.98 -9.39 10.38
C THR A 53 -0.14 -8.57 9.75
N GLN A 54 -1.32 -9.18 9.53
CA GLN A 54 -2.50 -8.46 9.07
C GLN A 54 -2.88 -7.29 10.00
N ALA A 55 -2.66 -7.44 11.31
CA ALA A 55 -2.96 -6.38 12.27
C ALA A 55 -2.03 -5.17 12.10
N GLU A 56 -0.73 -5.41 11.90
CA GLU A 56 0.26 -4.36 11.66
C GLU A 56 0.06 -3.70 10.30
N ALA A 57 -0.17 -4.49 9.25
CA ALA A 57 -0.48 -3.97 7.92
C ALA A 57 -1.75 -3.10 7.94
N ALA A 58 -2.82 -3.54 8.60
CA ALA A 58 -4.05 -2.76 8.72
C ALA A 58 -3.81 -1.41 9.43
N LYS A 59 -3.02 -1.41 10.52
CA LYS A 59 -2.61 -0.19 11.21
C LYS A 59 -1.80 0.74 10.31
N ARG A 60 -0.83 0.21 9.55
CA ARG A 60 0.01 0.99 8.62
C ARG A 60 -0.79 1.54 7.44
N LEU A 61 -1.76 0.78 6.94
CA LEU A 61 -2.66 1.16 5.85
C LEU A 61 -3.83 2.06 6.28
N GLY A 62 -3.96 2.36 7.59
CA GLY A 62 -5.03 3.22 8.11
C GLY A 62 -6.42 2.61 8.02
N MET A 63 -6.54 1.27 8.05
CA MET A 63 -7.81 0.56 7.96
C MET A 63 -8.01 -0.46 9.07
N ALA A 64 -9.23 -0.95 9.24
CA ALA A 64 -9.51 -1.98 10.24
C ALA A 64 -8.97 -3.35 9.78
N GLN A 65 -8.41 -4.13 10.71
CA GLN A 65 -7.93 -5.49 10.42
C GLN A 65 -9.01 -6.39 9.76
N PRO A 66 -10.29 -6.37 10.18
CA PRO A 66 -11.32 -7.14 9.49
C PRO A 66 -11.52 -6.73 8.03
N THR A 67 -11.35 -5.44 7.71
CA THR A 67 -11.44 -4.91 6.35
C THR A 67 -10.32 -5.46 5.47
N LEU A 68 -9.09 -5.45 5.99
CA LEU A 68 -7.94 -6.05 5.30
C LEU A 68 -8.16 -7.55 5.07
N ALA A 69 -8.58 -8.28 6.11
CA ALA A 69 -8.85 -9.71 6.03
C ALA A 69 -9.94 -10.06 5.00
N ASN A 70 -11.03 -9.28 4.94
CA ASN A 70 -12.09 -9.48 3.95
C ASN A 70 -11.59 -9.28 2.52
N LYS A 71 -10.73 -8.29 2.28
CA LYS A 71 -10.12 -8.08 0.96
C LYS A 71 -9.21 -9.26 0.58
N LEU A 72 -8.36 -9.72 1.50
CA LEU A 72 -7.49 -10.87 1.25
C LEU A 72 -8.26 -12.17 0.95
N ARG A 73 -9.45 -12.36 1.55
CA ARG A 73 -10.32 -13.51 1.23
C ARG A 73 -10.79 -13.52 -0.22
N LEU A 74 -10.84 -12.37 -0.90
CA LEU A 74 -11.19 -12.33 -2.32
C LEU A 74 -10.20 -13.13 -3.16
N LEU A 75 -8.92 -13.18 -2.78
CA LEU A 75 -7.89 -13.98 -3.46
C LEU A 75 -8.08 -15.50 -3.26
N GLN A 76 -8.91 -15.91 -2.30
CA GLN A 76 -9.22 -17.31 -2.00
C GLN A 76 -10.56 -17.75 -2.58
N LEU A 77 -11.30 -16.86 -3.24
CA LEU A 77 -12.48 -17.24 -4.00
C LEU A 77 -12.00 -18.01 -5.22
N ASN A 78 -12.24 -19.33 -5.23
CA ASN A 78 -12.08 -20.13 -6.42
C ASN A 78 -13.06 -19.62 -7.48
N ALA A 79 -12.61 -19.55 -8.73
CA ALA A 79 -13.53 -19.47 -9.86
C ALA A 79 -14.19 -20.86 -9.96
N ASP A 80 -15.39 -21.00 -9.41
CA ASP A 80 -16.30 -22.06 -9.84
C ASP A 80 -16.68 -21.85 -11.32
#